data_AF-A0A6G7CMM1-F1
#
_entry.id   AF-A0A6G7CMM1-F1
#
_cell.length_a   1.000
_cell.length_b   1.000
_cell.length_c   1.000
_cell.angle_alpha   90.00
_cell.angle_beta   90.00
_cell.angle_gamma   90.00
#
_symmetry.space_group_name_H-M   'P 1'
#
loop_
_entity.id
_entity.type
_entity.pdbx_description
1 polymer ?
#
loop_
_entity_poly.entity_id
_entity_poly.type
_entity_poly.pdbx_seq_one_letter_code
_entity_poly.pdbx_strand_id
1 'polypeptide(L)'
;MKFSVSDDIDPKSERAQFLFGRGAWPALHRINYDINLIYQAAEEWKKDLEGIEKPWLVWNAHDDWCIVQQKLIETAGWTPLVGCDPRIGKPSQLSKNAVYYDFNKTLKLPFVHPVFVLEFVFLFLEKLAFWHSDLLIPERKMKILAQQFSELKDGQTSAVKLWRPSRFWREPERAWELVGCTTKSASRHQFEVGSGWWSNVYAHINCESQKESDFRRKKLCWDHGAGIKYWKDKYGGDLQYIPLSFVEKGHFSPTSHPNLFKRLKHDIGRDLQAQLESQFGVSAACKKVGIDYIKLINS
;
A
#
# COMPACT_ATOMS: atom_id res chain seq x y z
N MET A 1 8.76 13.64 -9.10
CA MET A 1 8.48 14.62 -10.16
C MET A 1 7.60 15.69 -9.52
N LYS A 2 8.05 16.94 -9.41
CA LYS A 2 7.13 18.03 -8.99
C LYS A 2 6.15 18.17 -10.15
N PHE A 3 4.88 17.84 -9.94
CA PHE A 3 3.87 18.05 -10.97
C PHE A 3 3.74 19.56 -11.18
N SER A 4 4.15 20.06 -12.35
CA SER A 4 3.78 21.39 -12.78
C SER A 4 2.25 21.44 -12.89
N VAL A 5 1.70 22.59 -12.55
CA VAL A 5 0.25 22.85 -12.53
C VAL A 5 -0.25 23.19 -13.95
N SER A 6 0.59 23.07 -14.99
CA SER A 6 0.40 23.75 -16.27
C SER A 6 0.05 22.85 -17.47
N ASP A 7 -0.03 21.53 -17.32
CA ASP A 7 -0.34 20.66 -18.45
C ASP A 7 -1.78 20.18 -18.32
N ASP A 8 -2.67 20.69 -19.17
CA ASP A 8 -4.03 20.18 -19.39
C ASP A 8 -3.92 18.75 -19.90
N ILE A 9 -3.93 17.79 -18.98
CA ILE A 9 -4.03 16.38 -19.32
C ILE A 9 -5.52 16.09 -19.47
N ASP A 10 -5.94 15.64 -20.66
CA ASP A 10 -7.30 15.16 -20.90
C ASP A 10 -7.68 14.16 -19.78
N PRO A 11 -8.74 14.42 -18.99
CA PRO A 11 -9.22 13.52 -17.94
C PRO A 11 -9.51 12.09 -18.41
N LYS A 12 -9.85 11.94 -19.69
CA LYS A 12 -10.10 10.65 -20.34
C LYS A 12 -8.84 10.00 -20.90
N SER A 13 -7.70 10.71 -20.93
CA SER A 13 -6.44 10.11 -21.35
C SER A 13 -6.01 9.01 -20.39
N GLU A 14 -5.40 7.97 -20.96
CA GLU A 14 -4.78 6.87 -20.22
C GLU A 14 -3.81 7.38 -19.15
N ARG A 15 -3.07 8.46 -19.45
CA ARG A 15 -2.14 9.10 -18.51
C ARG A 15 -2.82 9.71 -17.30
N ALA A 16 -3.97 10.40 -17.45
CA ALA A 16 -4.71 10.95 -16.31
C ALA A 16 -5.29 9.84 -15.44
N GLN A 17 -5.91 8.84 -16.05
CA GLN A 17 -6.52 7.73 -15.35
C GLN A 17 -5.47 6.86 -14.62
N PHE A 18 -4.28 6.70 -15.19
CA PHE A 18 -3.15 6.04 -14.53
C PHE A 18 -2.70 6.78 -13.26
N LEU A 19 -2.66 8.11 -13.30
CA LEU A 19 -2.29 8.93 -12.14
C LEU A 19 -3.34 8.84 -11.02
N PHE A 20 -4.61 8.67 -11.37
CA PHE A 20 -5.69 8.54 -10.40
C PHE A 20 -5.58 7.25 -9.59
N GLY A 21 -5.45 6.10 -10.27
CA GLY A 21 -5.27 4.79 -9.65
C GLY A 21 -4.08 4.69 -8.70
N ARG A 22 -3.09 5.59 -8.83
CA ARG A 22 -1.87 5.61 -8.03
C ARG A 22 -2.07 6.08 -6.59
N GLY A 23 -3.21 6.68 -6.25
CA GLY A 23 -3.45 7.26 -4.93
C GLY A 23 -2.75 8.62 -4.78
N ALA A 24 -3.09 9.56 -5.66
CA ALA A 24 -2.58 10.93 -5.63
C ALA A 24 -3.74 11.92 -5.70
N TRP A 25 -3.95 12.68 -4.63
CA TRP A 25 -5.05 13.65 -4.54
C TRP A 25 -5.13 14.66 -5.70
N PRO A 26 -4.02 15.22 -6.22
CA PRO A 26 -4.09 16.12 -7.37
C PRO A 26 -4.70 15.48 -8.62
N ALA A 27 -4.62 14.16 -8.79
CA ALA A 27 -5.18 13.47 -9.95
C ALA A 27 -6.73 13.46 -9.91
N LEU A 28 -7.32 13.26 -8.73
CA LEU A 28 -8.78 13.34 -8.52
C LEU A 28 -9.34 14.71 -8.93
N HIS A 29 -8.71 15.78 -8.42
CA HIS A 29 -9.12 17.16 -8.70
C HIS A 29 -9.05 17.48 -10.19
N ARG A 30 -7.98 17.04 -10.86
CA ARG A 30 -7.76 17.31 -12.30
C ARG A 30 -8.82 16.72 -13.20
N ILE A 31 -9.41 15.59 -12.82
CA ILE A 31 -10.42 14.90 -13.63
C ILE A 31 -11.85 15.14 -13.14
N ASN A 32 -12.02 16.02 -12.14
CA ASN A 32 -13.31 16.27 -11.46
C ASN A 32 -14.02 14.96 -11.09
N TYR A 33 -13.27 13.99 -10.56
CA TYR A 33 -13.81 12.68 -10.26
C TYR A 33 -14.83 12.78 -9.13
N ASP A 34 -15.98 12.14 -9.33
CA ASP A 34 -17.00 12.07 -8.29
C ASP A 34 -16.58 11.07 -7.21
N ILE A 35 -16.22 11.59 -6.03
CA ILE A 35 -15.86 10.74 -4.88
C ILE A 35 -16.99 9.82 -4.45
N ASN A 36 -18.25 10.14 -4.75
CA ASN A 36 -19.39 9.26 -4.45
C ASN A 36 -19.27 7.90 -5.13
N LEU A 37 -18.57 7.80 -6.27
CA LEU A 37 -18.26 6.51 -6.90
C LEU A 37 -17.39 5.62 -6.02
N ILE A 38 -16.48 6.22 -5.24
CA ILE A 38 -15.65 5.48 -4.26
C ILE A 38 -16.52 4.98 -3.11
N TYR A 39 -17.42 5.82 -2.59
CA TYR A 39 -18.37 5.41 -1.56
C TYR A 39 -19.30 4.29 -2.04
N GLN A 40 -19.83 4.38 -3.26
CA GLN A 40 -20.64 3.32 -3.87
C GLN A 40 -19.86 2.02 -4.03
N ALA A 41 -18.62 2.09 -4.55
CA ALA A 41 -17.76 0.92 -4.65
C ALA A 41 -17.49 0.33 -3.25
N ALA A 42 -17.24 1.16 -2.24
CA ALA A 42 -16.96 0.70 -0.89
C ALA A 42 -18.15 0.01 -0.20
N GLU A 43 -19.39 0.39 -0.53
CA GLU A 43 -20.57 -0.36 -0.07
C GLU A 43 -20.63 -1.78 -0.66
N GLU A 44 -20.27 -1.96 -1.94
CA GLU A 44 -20.09 -3.30 -2.51
C GLU A 44 -18.97 -4.06 -1.80
N TRP A 45 -17.82 -3.41 -1.58
CA TRP A 45 -16.68 -4.02 -0.90
C TRP A 45 -17.05 -4.51 0.49
N LYS A 46 -17.77 -3.68 1.26
CA LYS A 46 -18.22 -4.00 2.61
C LYS A 46 -19.13 -5.22 2.64
N LYS A 47 -20.09 -5.29 1.70
CA LYS A 47 -21.02 -6.41 1.58
C LYS A 47 -20.30 -7.70 1.19
N ASP A 48 -19.45 -7.63 0.17
CA ASP A 48 -18.80 -8.82 -0.40
C ASP A 48 -17.68 -9.37 0.52
N LEU A 49 -17.13 -8.51 1.39
CA LEU A 49 -16.10 -8.87 2.36
C LEU A 49 -16.67 -9.07 3.78
N GLU A 50 -18.00 -9.14 3.92
CA GLU A 50 -18.64 -9.39 5.21
C GLU A 50 -18.18 -10.74 5.79
N GLY A 51 -17.85 -10.75 7.08
CA GLY A 51 -17.40 -11.95 7.79
C GLY A 51 -15.94 -12.34 7.56
N ILE A 52 -15.15 -11.58 6.78
CA ILE A 52 -13.71 -11.86 6.64
C ILE A 52 -12.98 -11.58 7.96
N GLU A 53 -12.40 -12.61 8.55
CA GLU A 53 -11.61 -12.48 9.77
C GLU A 53 -10.13 -12.27 9.46
N LYS A 54 -9.50 -11.35 10.18
CA LYS A 54 -8.05 -11.04 10.07
C LYS A 54 -7.60 -10.88 8.62
N PRO A 55 -8.21 -9.96 7.84
CA PRO A 55 -7.82 -9.78 6.44
C PRO A 55 -6.43 -9.15 6.35
N TRP A 56 -5.60 -9.72 5.49
CA TRP A 56 -4.29 -9.20 5.14
C TRP A 56 -4.22 -9.00 3.62
N LEU A 57 -4.24 -7.73 3.19
CA LEU A 57 -4.19 -7.35 1.79
C LEU A 57 -2.86 -7.77 1.15
N VAL A 58 -2.99 -8.54 0.07
CA VAL A 58 -1.92 -8.88 -0.89
C VAL A 58 -2.32 -8.29 -2.24
N TRP A 59 -1.40 -7.60 -2.90
CA TRP A 59 -1.66 -7.01 -4.21
C TRP A 59 -0.96 -7.81 -5.31
N ASN A 60 -1.74 -8.42 -6.20
CA ASN A 60 -1.18 -9.14 -7.34
C ASN A 60 -0.59 -8.16 -8.35
N ALA A 61 0.74 -8.10 -8.36
CA ALA A 61 1.52 -7.45 -9.42
C ALA A 61 2.50 -8.42 -10.10
N HIS A 62 2.64 -9.64 -9.56
CA HIS A 62 3.37 -10.76 -10.12
C HIS A 62 2.84 -12.03 -9.47
N ASP A 63 2.47 -13.00 -10.30
CA ASP A 63 1.70 -14.16 -9.88
C ASP A 63 2.41 -15.01 -8.81
N ASP A 64 3.63 -15.45 -9.09
CA ASP A 64 4.43 -16.25 -8.14
C ASP A 64 4.67 -15.57 -6.79
N TRP A 65 4.96 -14.26 -6.82
CA TRP A 65 5.16 -13.48 -5.60
C TRP A 65 3.87 -13.40 -4.79
N CYS A 66 2.75 -13.16 -5.47
CA CYS A 66 1.45 -13.12 -4.85
C CYS A 66 1.11 -14.45 -4.18
N ILE A 67 1.33 -15.59 -4.86
CA ILE A 67 1.07 -16.93 -4.31
C ILE A 67 1.93 -17.18 -3.06
N VAL A 68 3.22 -16.85 -3.10
CA VAL A 68 4.11 -16.99 -1.93
C VAL A 68 3.62 -16.14 -0.75
N GLN A 69 3.25 -14.88 -1.00
CA GLN A 69 2.74 -13.97 0.03
C GLN A 69 1.43 -14.49 0.65
N GLN A 70 0.50 -14.97 -0.17
CA GLN A 70 -0.76 -15.57 0.28
C GLN A 70 -0.50 -16.73 1.25
N LYS A 71 0.37 -17.68 0.89
CA LYS A 71 0.69 -18.82 1.75
C LYS A 71 1.39 -18.40 3.04
N LEU A 72 2.29 -17.43 2.99
CA LEU A 72 2.95 -16.91 4.21
C LEU A 72 1.95 -16.26 5.17
N ILE A 73 0.94 -15.56 4.66
CA ILE A 73 -0.15 -15.00 5.49
C ILE A 73 -0.94 -16.11 6.17
N GLU A 74 -1.28 -17.18 5.45
CA GLU A 74 -1.99 -18.33 6.03
C GLU A 74 -1.19 -18.99 7.15
N THR A 75 0.12 -19.15 6.98
CA THR A 75 0.99 -19.71 8.05
C THR A 75 1.04 -18.83 9.31
N ALA A 76 0.66 -17.56 9.20
CA ALA A 76 0.54 -16.63 10.31
C ALA A 76 -0.87 -16.60 10.92
N GLY A 77 -1.82 -17.40 10.40
CA GLY A 77 -3.19 -17.49 10.88
C GLY A 77 -4.07 -16.30 10.50
N TRP A 78 -3.74 -15.62 9.39
CA TRP A 78 -4.52 -14.52 8.80
C TRP A 78 -5.11 -14.96 7.46
N THR A 79 -6.13 -14.23 7.00
CA THR A 79 -6.81 -14.49 5.73
C THR A 79 -6.19 -13.63 4.63
N PRO A 80 -5.58 -14.21 3.58
CA PRO A 80 -5.09 -13.43 2.45
C PRO A 80 -6.27 -12.80 1.72
N LEU A 81 -6.35 -11.47 1.73
CA LEU A 81 -7.29 -10.70 0.91
C LEU A 81 -6.54 -10.27 -0.34
N VAL A 82 -6.83 -10.90 -1.47
CA VAL A 82 -6.06 -10.74 -2.71
C VAL A 82 -6.75 -9.72 -3.63
N GLY A 83 -6.15 -8.55 -3.75
CA GLY A 83 -6.49 -7.56 -4.76
C GLY A 83 -5.57 -7.66 -5.98
N CYS A 84 -5.86 -6.93 -7.05
CA CYS A 84 -5.03 -6.92 -8.25
C CYS A 84 -4.96 -5.56 -8.93
N ASP A 85 -3.82 -5.31 -9.57
CA ASP A 85 -3.75 -4.32 -10.62
C ASP A 85 -4.60 -4.80 -11.82
N PRO A 86 -5.55 -4.01 -12.34
CA PRO A 86 -6.41 -4.43 -13.45
C PRO A 86 -5.64 -4.81 -14.72
N ARG A 87 -4.38 -4.36 -14.87
CA ARG A 87 -3.51 -4.72 -16.01
C ARG A 87 -2.95 -6.13 -15.91
N ILE A 88 -2.86 -6.67 -14.69
CA ILE A 88 -2.37 -8.03 -14.40
C ILE A 88 -3.54 -8.98 -14.19
N GLY A 89 -4.57 -8.52 -13.46
CA GLY A 89 -5.75 -9.29 -13.13
C GLY A 89 -5.55 -10.27 -11.96
N LYS A 90 -6.51 -11.18 -11.83
CA LYS A 90 -6.52 -12.21 -10.79
C LYS A 90 -5.29 -13.14 -10.91
N PRO A 91 -4.62 -13.51 -9.80
CA PRO A 91 -3.55 -14.50 -9.87
C PRO A 91 -4.05 -15.86 -10.37
N SER A 92 -3.17 -16.66 -10.97
CA SER A 92 -3.51 -17.98 -11.52
C SER A 92 -3.98 -18.96 -10.44
N GLN A 93 -3.52 -18.77 -9.20
CA GLN A 93 -3.85 -19.59 -8.06
C GLN A 93 -4.17 -18.74 -6.83
N LEU A 94 -5.10 -19.27 -6.03
CA LEU A 94 -5.38 -18.79 -4.68
C LEU A 94 -4.96 -19.86 -3.69
N SER A 95 -4.34 -19.45 -2.58
CA SER A 95 -4.12 -20.37 -1.46
C SER A 95 -5.44 -20.77 -0.80
N LYS A 96 -5.40 -21.77 0.10
CA LYS A 96 -6.58 -22.48 0.60
C LYS A 96 -7.67 -21.56 1.17
N ASN A 97 -7.26 -20.55 1.93
CA ASN A 97 -8.12 -19.60 2.63
C ASN A 97 -8.10 -18.20 1.98
N ALA A 98 -7.43 -18.03 0.83
CA ALA A 98 -7.37 -16.74 0.17
C ALA A 98 -8.72 -16.32 -0.40
N VAL A 99 -9.08 -15.06 -0.18
CA VAL A 99 -10.27 -14.41 -0.74
C VAL A 99 -9.82 -13.42 -1.80
N TYR A 100 -10.18 -13.67 -3.05
CA TYR A 100 -9.92 -12.72 -4.13
C TYR A 100 -11.02 -11.67 -4.21
N TYR A 101 -10.62 -10.40 -4.39
CA TYR A 101 -11.55 -9.31 -4.61
C TYR A 101 -11.03 -8.30 -5.64
N ASP A 102 -11.85 -7.99 -6.65
CA ASP A 102 -11.55 -6.94 -7.62
C ASP A 102 -12.06 -5.58 -7.11
N PHE A 103 -11.19 -4.85 -6.40
CA PHE A 103 -11.49 -3.49 -5.92
C PHE A 103 -11.75 -2.48 -7.06
N ASN A 104 -11.39 -2.82 -8.29
CA ASN A 104 -11.61 -1.99 -9.47
C ASN A 104 -12.90 -2.32 -10.23
N LYS A 105 -13.65 -3.34 -9.79
CA LYS A 105 -14.87 -3.82 -10.46
C LYS A 105 -15.85 -2.70 -10.76
N THR A 106 -16.10 -1.80 -9.82
CA THR A 106 -17.03 -0.66 -9.98
C THR A 106 -16.33 0.58 -10.52
N LEU A 107 -15.08 0.82 -10.12
CA LEU A 107 -14.34 2.04 -10.47
C LEU A 107 -13.85 2.07 -11.93
N LYS A 108 -13.63 0.89 -12.54
CA LYS A 108 -13.22 0.72 -13.96
C LYS A 108 -12.00 1.55 -14.36
N LEU A 109 -11.03 1.66 -13.46
CA LEU A 109 -9.79 2.39 -13.71
C LEU A 109 -8.81 1.52 -14.49
N PRO A 110 -7.94 2.10 -15.33
CA PRO A 110 -6.91 1.34 -16.05
C PRO A 110 -5.76 0.91 -15.14
N PHE A 111 -5.70 1.44 -13.92
CA PHE A 111 -4.71 1.11 -12.92
C PHE A 111 -5.32 1.34 -11.53
N VAL A 112 -4.94 0.50 -10.56
CA VAL A 112 -5.22 0.70 -9.13
C VAL A 112 -3.98 0.26 -8.36
N HIS A 113 -3.48 1.13 -7.49
CA HIS A 113 -2.39 0.85 -6.56
C HIS A 113 -2.98 0.42 -5.21
N PRO A 114 -2.35 -0.48 -4.43
CA PRO A 114 -2.91 -0.95 -3.15
C PRO A 114 -3.20 0.18 -2.16
N VAL A 115 -2.40 1.26 -2.15
CA VAL A 115 -2.66 2.43 -1.29
C VAL A 115 -4.00 3.11 -1.58
N PHE A 116 -4.57 2.92 -2.78
CA PHE A 116 -5.92 3.35 -3.11
C PHE A 116 -6.91 2.78 -2.09
N VAL A 117 -6.85 1.46 -1.90
CA VAL A 117 -7.71 0.71 -0.98
C VAL A 117 -7.43 1.11 0.48
N LEU A 118 -6.15 1.33 0.83
CA LEU A 118 -5.75 1.66 2.21
C LEU A 118 -6.33 2.99 2.73
N GLU A 119 -6.61 3.95 1.85
CA GLU A 119 -7.20 5.24 2.22
C GLU A 119 -8.64 5.10 2.76
N PHE A 120 -9.35 4.06 2.30
CA PHE A 120 -10.78 3.91 2.50
C PHE A 120 -11.17 2.71 3.37
N VAL A 121 -10.22 2.09 4.07
CA VAL A 121 -10.47 0.91 4.93
C VAL A 121 -11.66 1.11 5.85
N PHE A 122 -11.80 2.32 6.40
CA PHE A 122 -12.89 2.66 7.33
C PHE A 122 -14.31 2.50 6.77
N LEU A 123 -14.46 2.41 5.45
CA LEU A 123 -15.76 2.21 4.80
C LEU A 123 -16.20 0.75 4.83
N PHE A 124 -15.26 -0.20 4.81
CA PHE A 124 -15.59 -1.59 4.49
C PHE A 124 -15.02 -2.66 5.44
N LEU A 125 -14.01 -2.35 6.26
CA LEU A 125 -13.46 -3.30 7.24
C LEU A 125 -13.17 -2.66 8.58
N GLU A 126 -13.23 -3.46 9.64
CA GLU A 126 -12.85 -3.05 11.01
C GLU A 126 -11.34 -2.89 11.17
N LYS A 127 -10.56 -3.70 10.46
CA LYS A 127 -9.10 -3.72 10.50
C LYS A 127 -8.56 -4.38 9.23
N LEU A 128 -7.51 -3.81 8.65
CA LEU A 128 -6.84 -4.38 7.47
C LEU A 128 -5.33 -4.36 7.66
N ALA A 129 -4.70 -5.53 7.67
CA ALA A 129 -3.26 -5.64 7.46
C ALA A 129 -2.94 -5.55 5.96
N PHE A 130 -1.73 -5.13 5.60
CA PHE A 130 -1.33 -5.01 4.20
C PHE A 130 0.15 -5.34 4.00
N TRP A 131 0.46 -5.76 2.78
CA TRP A 131 1.78 -6.22 2.37
C TRP A 131 2.09 -5.68 0.97
N HIS A 132 3.22 -4.98 0.79
CA HIS A 132 3.68 -4.52 -0.52
C HIS A 132 4.15 -5.67 -1.44
N SER A 133 3.90 -5.57 -2.74
CA SER A 133 4.06 -6.67 -3.70
C SER A 133 5.51 -7.18 -3.90
N ASP A 134 6.53 -6.35 -3.61
CA ASP A 134 7.95 -6.68 -3.75
C ASP A 134 8.64 -7.06 -2.41
N LEU A 135 7.85 -7.37 -1.37
CA LEU A 135 8.37 -7.73 -0.05
C LEU A 135 8.18 -9.23 0.23
N LEU A 136 9.20 -9.90 0.77
CA LEU A 136 9.10 -11.25 1.33
C LEU A 136 9.50 -11.26 2.80
N ILE A 137 8.61 -11.70 3.68
CA ILE A 137 8.83 -11.74 5.12
C ILE A 137 8.88 -13.20 5.56
N PRO A 138 9.96 -13.67 6.22
CA PRO A 138 10.03 -15.04 6.71
C PRO A 138 8.93 -15.37 7.72
N GLU A 139 8.47 -16.62 7.74
CA GLU A 139 7.36 -17.10 8.58
C GLU A 139 7.47 -16.65 10.05
N ARG A 140 8.66 -16.77 10.65
CA ARG A 140 8.89 -16.33 12.05
C ARG A 140 8.53 -14.86 12.26
N LYS A 141 8.89 -13.99 11.32
CA LYS A 141 8.59 -12.55 11.39
C LYS A 141 7.13 -12.27 11.08
N MET A 142 6.53 -13.04 10.17
CA MET A 142 5.09 -12.97 9.89
C MET A 142 4.26 -13.25 11.15
N LYS A 143 4.61 -14.26 11.95
CA LYS A 143 3.92 -14.56 13.22
C LYS A 143 3.99 -13.41 14.22
N ILE A 144 5.13 -12.71 14.29
CA ILE A 144 5.31 -11.54 15.16
C ILE A 144 4.41 -10.39 14.69
N LEU A 145 4.40 -10.10 13.39
CA LEU A 145 3.55 -9.05 12.81
C LEU A 145 2.06 -9.38 12.97
N ALA A 146 1.67 -10.63 12.72
CA ALA A 146 0.31 -11.13 12.93
C ALA A 146 -0.16 -10.92 14.37
N GLN A 147 0.68 -11.21 15.36
CA GLN A 147 0.37 -10.95 16.76
C GLN A 147 0.22 -9.44 17.01
N GLN A 148 1.21 -8.64 16.59
CA GLN A 148 1.18 -7.18 16.76
C GLN A 148 -0.09 -6.56 16.14
N PHE A 149 -0.49 -7.00 14.94
CA PHE A 149 -1.67 -6.49 14.25
C PHE A 149 -2.98 -6.95 14.91
N SER A 150 -3.00 -8.16 15.46
CA SER A 150 -4.15 -8.66 16.23
C SER A 150 -4.38 -7.80 17.48
N GLU A 151 -3.30 -7.39 18.14
CA GLU A 151 -3.32 -6.58 19.36
C GLU A 151 -3.62 -5.09 19.14
N LEU A 152 -3.60 -4.60 17.89
CA LEU A 152 -3.99 -3.21 17.61
C LEU A 152 -5.42 -2.95 18.07
N LYS A 153 -5.58 -1.93 18.89
CA LYS A 153 -6.88 -1.38 19.30
C LYS A 153 -7.45 -0.52 18.18
N ASP A 154 -8.78 -0.41 18.13
CA ASP A 154 -9.41 0.52 17.21
C ASP A 154 -8.94 1.96 17.48
N GLY A 155 -8.67 2.71 16.41
CA GLY A 155 -7.99 4.01 16.47
C GLY A 155 -6.46 3.95 16.30
N GLN A 156 -5.87 2.75 16.21
CA GLN A 156 -4.42 2.58 15.96
C GLN A 156 -4.08 2.21 14.51
N THR A 157 -2.87 2.57 14.10
CA THR A 157 -2.23 2.12 12.86
C THR A 157 -0.82 1.64 13.15
N SER A 158 -0.34 0.62 12.45
CA SER A 158 1.04 0.17 12.46
C SER A 158 1.65 0.28 11.07
N ALA A 159 2.90 0.75 10.98
CA ALA A 159 3.58 0.97 9.70
C ALA A 159 5.10 0.92 9.82
N VAL A 160 5.80 0.64 8.72
CA VAL A 160 7.27 0.68 8.68
C VAL A 160 7.78 2.11 8.82
N LYS A 161 8.79 2.30 9.68
CA LYS A 161 9.43 3.60 9.90
C LYS A 161 10.54 3.83 8.87
N LEU A 162 10.34 4.74 7.92
CA LEU A 162 11.38 5.12 6.95
C LEU A 162 12.11 6.38 7.40
N TRP A 163 13.44 6.34 7.40
CA TRP A 163 14.33 7.45 7.76
C TRP A 163 15.03 8.01 6.52
N ARG A 164 15.29 9.31 6.49
CA ARG A 164 16.41 9.84 5.70
C ARG A 164 17.64 10.02 6.59
N PRO A 165 18.85 9.74 6.09
CA PRO A 165 20.05 10.22 6.73
C PRO A 165 20.08 11.75 6.66
N SER A 166 19.91 12.40 7.81
CA SER A 166 20.17 13.83 8.03
C SER A 166 21.27 13.96 9.06
N ARG A 167 22.18 14.93 8.85
CA ARG A 167 23.35 15.16 9.70
C ARG A 167 23.01 15.78 11.06
N PHE A 168 21.78 16.31 11.24
CA PHE A 168 21.44 17.07 12.44
C PHE A 168 20.10 16.71 13.13
N TRP A 169 19.18 15.96 12.51
CA TRP A 169 17.97 15.47 13.20
C TRP A 169 17.46 14.17 12.58
N ARG A 170 17.17 13.16 13.41
CA ARG A 170 16.61 11.86 13.03
C ARG A 170 15.10 11.89 13.28
N GLU A 171 14.34 12.52 12.39
CA GLU A 171 12.90 12.27 12.30
C GLU A 171 12.61 11.34 11.12
N PRO A 172 11.64 10.40 11.25
CA PRO A 172 11.26 9.56 10.13
C PRO A 172 10.73 10.45 9.01
N GLU A 173 10.94 10.13 7.74
CA GLU A 173 10.42 10.94 6.63
C GLU A 173 8.92 10.69 6.43
N ARG A 174 8.52 9.41 6.53
CA ARG A 174 7.16 8.92 6.31
C ARG A 174 6.94 7.57 6.97
N ALA A 175 5.67 7.20 7.14
CA ALA A 175 5.28 5.83 7.42
C ALA A 175 5.25 5.08 6.08
N TRP A 176 6.12 4.11 5.88
CA TRP A 176 6.27 3.44 4.60
C TRP A 176 5.25 2.29 4.45
N GLU A 177 4.48 2.31 3.37
CA GLU A 177 3.49 1.32 2.92
C GLU A 177 4.08 -0.07 2.55
N LEU A 178 5.18 -0.46 3.20
CA LEU A 178 5.87 -1.73 2.94
C LEU A 178 5.14 -2.91 3.61
N VAL A 179 4.82 -2.77 4.89
CA VAL A 179 3.92 -3.67 5.64
C VAL A 179 3.30 -2.87 6.78
N GLY A 180 2.06 -3.18 7.13
CA GLY A 180 1.39 -2.48 8.20
C GLY A 180 -0.02 -2.99 8.43
N CYS A 181 -0.73 -2.31 9.33
CA CYS A 181 -2.12 -2.59 9.62
C CYS A 181 -2.81 -1.31 10.06
N THR A 182 -4.03 -1.08 9.59
CA THR A 182 -4.84 0.07 9.99
C THR A 182 -6.20 -0.39 10.50
N THR A 183 -6.68 0.25 11.55
CA THR A 183 -8.03 0.03 12.09
C THR A 183 -9.02 1.03 11.49
N LYS A 184 -10.30 0.69 11.55
CA LYS A 184 -11.39 1.50 10.99
C LYS A 184 -11.40 2.93 11.51
N SER A 185 -11.34 3.12 12.82
CA SER A 185 -11.37 4.47 13.39
C SER A 185 -10.09 5.26 13.09
N ALA A 186 -8.93 4.59 12.99
CA ALA A 186 -7.71 5.24 12.55
C ALA A 186 -7.81 5.71 11.10
N SER A 187 -8.23 4.82 10.20
CA SER A 187 -8.42 5.11 8.77
C SER A 187 -9.46 6.22 8.56
N ARG A 188 -10.55 6.23 9.34
CA ARG A 188 -11.57 7.29 9.29
C ARG A 188 -10.99 8.64 9.67
N HIS A 189 -10.34 8.72 10.83
CA HIS A 189 -9.78 9.97 11.32
C HIS A 189 -8.68 10.49 10.40
N GLN A 190 -7.83 9.59 9.87
CA GLN A 190 -6.82 9.92 8.86
C GLN A 190 -7.45 10.58 7.64
N PHE A 191 -8.55 10.05 7.12
CA PHE A 191 -9.26 10.64 5.99
C PHE A 191 -9.89 11.99 6.36
N GLU A 192 -10.58 12.08 7.49
CA GLU A 192 -11.29 13.28 7.94
C GLU A 192 -10.37 14.49 8.14
N VAL A 193 -9.14 14.30 8.64
CA VAL A 193 -8.15 15.39 8.82
C VAL A 193 -7.18 15.54 7.65
N GLY A 194 -7.42 14.77 6.60
CA GLY A 194 -6.70 14.79 5.34
C GLY A 194 -5.25 14.34 5.42
N SER A 195 -4.99 13.25 6.14
CA SER A 195 -3.66 12.74 6.48
C SER A 195 -3.54 11.22 6.28
N GLY A 196 -4.05 10.71 5.16
CA GLY A 196 -4.02 9.28 4.82
C GLY A 196 -2.73 8.77 4.16
N TRP A 197 -2.87 7.64 3.46
CA TRP A 197 -1.81 6.89 2.78
C TRP A 197 -1.43 7.48 1.42
N TRP A 198 -2.35 8.21 0.79
CA TRP A 198 -2.14 8.77 -0.53
C TRP A 198 -1.02 9.82 -0.57
N SER A 199 -0.44 9.96 -1.75
CA SER A 199 0.63 10.92 -2.02
C SER A 199 0.08 12.34 -2.11
N ASN A 200 0.98 13.33 -2.02
CA ASN A 200 0.64 14.74 -2.13
C ASN A 200 -0.44 15.17 -1.12
N VAL A 201 -0.26 14.81 0.16
CA VAL A 201 -1.18 15.10 1.28
C VAL A 201 -1.60 16.57 1.39
N TYR A 202 -0.82 17.50 0.83
CA TYR A 202 -1.18 18.91 0.75
C TYR A 202 -2.43 19.19 -0.08
N ALA A 203 -2.77 18.31 -1.02
CA ALA A 203 -3.92 18.43 -1.92
C ALA A 203 -5.11 17.57 -1.50
N HIS A 204 -5.06 16.95 -0.32
CA HIS A 204 -6.17 16.16 0.21
C HIS A 204 -7.47 16.98 0.22
N ILE A 205 -8.60 16.36 -0.14
CA ILE A 205 -9.90 17.05 -0.21
C ILE A 205 -10.31 17.67 1.13
N ASN A 206 -10.05 16.97 2.23
CA ASN A 206 -10.27 17.43 3.61
C ASN A 206 -9.10 18.28 4.18
N CYS A 207 -8.26 18.87 3.34
CA CYS A 207 -7.23 19.80 3.80
C CYS A 207 -7.89 21.14 4.19
N GLU A 208 -7.89 21.46 5.48
CA GLU A 208 -8.69 22.53 6.10
C GLU A 208 -8.54 23.93 5.49
N SER A 209 -7.38 24.28 4.95
CA SER A 209 -7.13 25.63 4.41
C SER A 209 -5.99 25.69 3.41
N GLN A 210 -5.95 26.76 2.61
CA GLN A 210 -4.82 27.04 1.72
C GLN A 210 -3.50 27.19 2.48
N LYS A 211 -3.53 27.81 3.67
CA LYS A 211 -2.35 27.96 4.54
C LYS A 211 -1.80 26.61 4.97
N GLU A 212 -2.69 25.69 5.35
CA GLU A 212 -2.35 24.31 5.70
C GLU A 212 -1.79 23.54 4.49
N SER A 213 -2.42 23.67 3.32
CA SER A 213 -1.94 23.08 2.07
C SER A 213 -0.52 23.55 1.74
N ASP A 214 -0.25 24.86 1.81
CA ASP A 214 1.06 25.43 1.51
C ASP A 214 2.13 24.97 2.50
N PHE A 215 1.78 24.85 3.78
CA PHE A 215 2.66 24.28 4.79
C PHE A 215 3.01 22.82 4.44
N ARG A 216 2.00 21.97 4.22
CA ARG A 216 2.18 20.55 3.90
C ARG A 216 3.04 20.38 2.64
N ARG A 217 2.79 21.18 1.59
CA ARG A 217 3.56 21.17 0.33
C ARG A 217 5.02 21.52 0.52
N LYS A 218 5.34 22.47 1.41
CA LYS A 218 6.69 22.95 1.67
C LYS A 218 7.47 22.05 2.65
N LYS A 219 6.78 21.39 3.59
CA LYS A 219 7.41 20.74 4.75
C LYS A 219 7.33 19.23 4.75
N LEU A 220 6.34 18.63 4.09
CA LEU A 220 6.14 17.18 4.12
C LEU A 220 6.69 16.50 2.87
N CYS A 221 7.00 15.21 3.00
CA CYS A 221 7.29 14.35 1.87
C CYS A 221 6.05 14.27 0.95
N TRP A 222 6.27 14.26 -0.36
CA TRP A 222 5.18 14.17 -1.34
C TRP A 222 4.71 12.73 -1.58
N ASP A 223 5.48 11.73 -1.13
CA ASP A 223 5.25 10.31 -1.41
C ASP A 223 4.19 9.70 -0.48
N HIS A 224 3.79 8.45 -0.75
CA HIS A 224 2.81 7.70 0.05
C HIS A 224 3.19 7.63 1.54
N GLY A 225 2.17 7.63 2.40
CA GLY A 225 2.33 7.48 3.85
C GLY A 225 3.02 8.66 4.58
N ALA A 226 3.32 9.76 3.87
CA ALA A 226 3.70 11.02 4.51
C ALA A 226 2.53 11.58 5.36
N GLY A 227 1.29 11.40 4.90
CA GLY A 227 0.09 11.77 5.64
C GLY A 227 -0.04 11.03 6.96
N ILE A 228 0.26 9.73 7.00
CA ILE A 228 0.20 8.92 8.22
C ILE A 228 1.20 9.38 9.30
N LYS A 229 2.42 9.80 8.91
CA LYS A 229 3.33 10.46 9.87
C LYS A 229 2.73 11.78 10.35
N TYR A 230 2.22 12.58 9.42
CA TYR A 230 1.63 13.88 9.76
C TYR A 230 0.43 13.77 10.71
N TRP A 231 -0.42 12.76 10.50
CA TRP A 231 -1.52 12.39 11.38
C TRP A 231 -1.05 12.15 12.82
N LYS A 232 0.01 11.35 12.98
CA LYS A 232 0.65 11.11 14.28
C LYS A 232 1.09 12.43 14.93
N ASP A 233 1.85 13.23 14.20
CA ASP A 233 2.55 14.38 14.79
C ASP A 233 1.63 15.56 15.09
N LYS A 234 0.65 15.84 14.21
CA LYS A 234 -0.22 17.00 14.35
C LYS A 234 -1.53 16.68 15.09
N TYR A 235 -2.12 15.53 14.79
CA TYR A 235 -3.45 15.16 15.28
C TYR A 235 -3.39 14.12 16.40
N GLY A 236 -2.19 13.81 16.92
CA GLY A 236 -2.01 12.87 18.03
C GLY A 236 -2.34 11.41 17.66
N GLY A 237 -2.32 11.08 16.37
CA GLY A 237 -2.64 9.73 15.89
C GLY A 237 -1.78 8.63 16.54
N ASP A 238 -2.41 7.52 16.91
CA ASP A 238 -1.71 6.39 17.53
C ASP A 238 -1.08 5.48 16.46
N LEU A 239 0.08 5.94 15.97
CA LEU A 239 0.92 5.21 15.04
C LEU A 239 2.02 4.44 15.78
N GLN A 240 1.97 3.11 15.65
CA GLN A 240 3.01 2.17 16.08
C GLN A 240 4.00 1.91 14.95
N TYR A 241 5.29 2.04 15.22
CA TYR A 241 6.31 1.86 14.19
C TYR A 241 6.87 0.44 14.18
N ILE A 242 6.97 -0.13 12.99
CA ILE A 242 7.80 -1.30 12.69
C ILE A 242 9.18 -0.78 12.25
N PRO A 243 10.29 -1.21 12.89
CA PRO A 243 11.63 -0.82 12.44
C PRO A 243 11.89 -1.28 11.00
N LEU A 244 12.44 -0.41 10.14
CA LEU A 244 12.79 -0.79 8.77
C LEU A 244 13.70 -2.03 8.72
N SER A 245 14.69 -2.12 9.62
CA SER A 245 15.59 -3.28 9.74
C SER A 245 14.87 -4.61 10.01
N PHE A 246 13.62 -4.56 10.50
CA PHE A 246 12.81 -5.75 10.67
C PHE A 246 12.42 -6.38 9.33
N VAL A 247 12.24 -5.59 8.26
CA VAL A 247 11.72 -6.06 6.96
C VAL A 247 12.62 -5.78 5.76
N GLU A 248 13.58 -4.85 5.87
CA GLU A 248 14.38 -4.34 4.74
C GLU A 248 15.08 -5.44 3.92
N LYS A 249 15.56 -6.51 4.58
CA LYS A 249 16.26 -7.62 3.91
C LYS A 249 15.36 -8.34 2.91
N GLY A 250 14.06 -8.34 3.16
CA GLY A 250 13.06 -8.95 2.31
C GLY A 250 12.44 -8.01 1.31
N HIS A 251 12.79 -6.72 1.31
CA HIS A 251 12.28 -5.77 0.32
C HIS A 251 13.11 -5.86 -0.95
N PHE A 252 12.59 -6.43 -2.03
CA PHE A 252 13.30 -6.62 -3.29
C PHE A 252 13.08 -5.45 -4.24
N SER A 253 13.80 -4.36 -3.96
CA SER A 253 13.80 -3.15 -4.78
C SER A 253 15.20 -2.67 -5.14
N PRO A 254 15.36 -1.75 -6.11
CA PRO A 254 16.65 -1.15 -6.42
C PRO A 254 17.30 -0.38 -5.26
N THR A 255 16.49 0.05 -4.28
CA THR A 255 17.00 0.74 -3.09
C THR A 255 17.63 -0.23 -2.11
N SER A 256 16.99 -1.39 -1.90
CA SER A 256 17.40 -2.37 -0.89
C SER A 256 18.40 -3.40 -1.42
N HIS A 257 18.35 -3.72 -2.71
CA HIS A 257 19.28 -4.65 -3.36
C HIS A 257 19.87 -4.04 -4.66
N PRO A 258 20.63 -2.94 -4.58
CA PRO A 258 21.15 -2.24 -5.77
C PRO A 258 22.00 -3.13 -6.69
N ASN A 259 22.62 -4.18 -6.15
CA ASN A 259 23.43 -5.12 -6.91
C ASN A 259 22.58 -6.15 -7.69
N LEU A 260 21.33 -6.37 -7.29
CA LEU A 260 20.40 -7.25 -7.99
C LEU A 260 19.65 -6.48 -9.08
N PHE A 261 19.44 -5.18 -8.89
CA PHE A 261 18.66 -4.36 -9.80
C PHE A 261 19.48 -3.39 -10.65
N LYS A 262 19.47 -3.58 -11.98
CA LYS A 262 19.92 -2.51 -12.89
C LYS A 262 18.95 -1.34 -12.80
N ARG A 263 19.45 -0.12 -12.58
CA ARG A 263 18.62 1.11 -12.62
C ARG A 263 18.01 1.27 -14.02
N LEU A 264 16.76 0.86 -14.16
CA LEU A 264 15.92 1.22 -15.30
C LEU A 264 15.40 2.66 -15.11
N LYS A 265 15.23 3.41 -16.20
CA LYS A 265 14.56 4.72 -16.15
C LYS A 265 13.18 4.56 -15.48
N HIS A 266 12.76 5.56 -14.72
CA HIS A 266 11.40 5.60 -14.16
C HIS A 266 10.43 5.97 -15.28
N ASP A 267 9.75 4.98 -15.83
CA ASP A 267 8.61 5.18 -16.74
C ASP A 267 7.30 5.13 -15.94
N ILE A 268 6.30 5.89 -16.37
CA ILE A 268 4.96 5.92 -15.78
C ILE A 268 4.30 4.56 -15.96
N GLY A 269 4.56 3.85 -17.06
CA GLY A 269 4.07 2.49 -17.32
C GLY A 269 4.97 1.35 -16.82
N ARG A 270 5.84 1.60 -15.83
CA ARG A 270 6.83 0.60 -15.37
C ARG A 270 6.16 -0.75 -15.07
N ASP A 271 6.61 -1.77 -15.78
CA ASP A 271 6.20 -3.16 -15.61
C ASP A 271 6.95 -3.78 -14.43
N LEU A 272 6.25 -3.93 -13.30
CA LEU A 272 6.81 -4.55 -12.10
C LEU A 272 7.03 -6.06 -12.29
N GLN A 273 6.19 -6.72 -13.10
CA GLN A 273 6.35 -8.13 -13.44
C GLN A 273 7.69 -8.34 -14.14
N ALA A 274 7.96 -7.57 -15.21
CA ALA A 274 9.24 -7.62 -15.90
C ALA A 274 10.44 -7.31 -14.99
N GLN A 275 10.30 -6.42 -14.00
CA GLN A 275 11.38 -6.15 -13.04
C GLN A 275 11.66 -7.33 -12.10
N LEU A 276 10.62 -7.98 -11.60
CA LEU A 276 10.74 -9.12 -10.70
C LEU A 276 11.20 -10.39 -11.45
N GLU A 277 10.73 -10.60 -12.67
CA GLU A 277 11.12 -11.71 -13.56
C GLU A 277 12.57 -11.58 -14.05
N SER A 278 12.99 -10.39 -14.48
CA SER A 278 14.25 -10.23 -15.23
C SER A 278 15.53 -10.43 -14.42
N GLN A 279 15.49 -10.51 -13.08
CA GLN A 279 16.70 -10.29 -12.27
C GLN A 279 16.95 -11.23 -11.09
N PHE A 280 15.95 -11.87 -10.48
CA PHE A 280 16.23 -12.75 -9.31
C PHE A 280 15.31 -13.96 -9.15
N GLY A 281 14.08 -13.96 -9.68
CA GLY A 281 13.13 -15.09 -9.54
C GLY A 281 12.65 -15.31 -8.10
N VAL A 282 11.38 -15.68 -7.92
CA VAL A 282 10.78 -15.78 -6.57
C VAL A 282 11.50 -16.81 -5.67
N SER A 283 11.96 -17.92 -6.25
CA SER A 283 12.59 -19.01 -5.51
C SER A 283 13.94 -18.59 -4.91
N ALA A 284 14.76 -17.86 -5.67
CA ALA A 284 16.02 -17.33 -5.15
C ALA A 284 15.77 -16.22 -4.14
N ALA A 285 14.74 -15.38 -4.35
CA ALA A 285 14.29 -14.38 -3.39
C ALA A 285 13.93 -15.04 -2.05
N CYS A 286 13.10 -16.09 -2.07
CA CYS A 286 12.74 -16.90 -0.90
C CYS A 286 13.98 -17.44 -0.18
N LYS A 287 14.90 -18.09 -0.92
CA LYS A 287 16.14 -18.63 -0.35
C LYS A 287 16.98 -17.56 0.33
N LYS A 288 17.11 -16.36 -0.25
CA LYS A 288 17.90 -15.24 0.29
C LYS A 288 17.37 -14.76 1.65
N VAL A 289 16.06 -14.84 1.88
CA VAL A 289 15.44 -14.42 3.13
C VAL A 289 15.15 -15.58 4.09
N GLY A 290 15.45 -16.82 3.71
CA GLY A 290 15.24 -18.00 4.55
C GLY A 290 13.79 -18.53 4.53
N ILE A 291 13.12 -18.42 3.38
CA ILE A 291 11.83 -19.07 3.11
C ILE A 291 12.06 -20.33 2.29
N ASP A 292 11.49 -21.45 2.74
CA ASP A 292 11.50 -22.71 2.00
C ASP A 292 10.41 -22.70 0.93
N TYR A 293 10.80 -22.28 -0.28
CA TYR A 293 9.89 -22.13 -1.41
C TYR A 293 9.18 -23.44 -1.78
N ILE A 294 9.92 -24.56 -1.84
CA ILE A 294 9.37 -25.86 -2.28
C ILE A 294 8.34 -26.36 -1.27
N LYS A 295 8.66 -26.28 0.02
CA LYS A 295 7.70 -26.64 1.08
C LYS A 295 6.45 -25.77 0.99
N LEU A 296 6.61 -24.47 0.77
CA LEU A 296 5.51 -23.51 0.74
C LEU A 296 4.57 -23.75 -0.44
N ILE A 297 5.08 -23.91 -1.66
CA ILE A 297 4.21 -24.12 -2.82
C ILE A 297 3.46 -25.45 -2.76
N ASN A 298 4.03 -26.47 -2.11
CA ASN A 298 3.43 -27.81 -2.00
C ASN A 298 2.45 -27.98 -0.81
N SER A 299 2.36 -27.02 0.12
CA SER A 299 1.41 -27.03 1.24
C SER A 299 0.09 -26.37 0.90
#